data_AF-A0A197JMB6-F1
#
_entry.id   AF-A0A197JMB6-F1
#
_cell.length_a   1.000
_cell.length_b   1.000
_cell.length_c   1.000
_cell.angle_alpha   90.00
_cell.angle_beta   90.00
_cell.angle_gamma   90.00
#
_symmetry.space_group_name_H-M   'P 1'
#
loop_
_entity.id
_entity.type
_entity.pdbx_description
1 polymer ?
#
loop_
_entity_poly.entity_id
_entity_poly.type
_entity_poly.pdbx_seq_one_letter_code
_entity_poly.pdbx_strand_id
1 'polypeptide(L)'
;MTRTLPLIAIFAMLATLCLSTTSAIPVVKRDATSTAKCVQGKWKDVRDILSAASPDDKKKAPALFKDGGEPITTAPSVEEIEDGLEKLEKYDSDKFDMFLTIIQCKA
;
A
#
# COMPACT_ATOMS: atom_id res chain seq x y z
N MET A 1 -19.05 -48.68 48.08
CA MET A 1 -19.84 -47.44 47.91
C MET A 1 -19.35 -46.52 49.02
N THR A 2 -18.72 -45.37 48.80
CA THR A 2 -19.09 -44.25 47.91
C THR A 2 -17.82 -43.46 47.60
N ARG A 3 -17.64 -43.06 46.33
CA ARG A 3 -16.45 -42.34 45.82
C ARG A 3 -16.48 -40.88 46.26
N THR A 4 -15.54 -40.44 47.09
CA THR A 4 -15.22 -39.02 47.29
C THR A 4 -14.03 -38.66 46.42
N LEU A 5 -14.33 -38.18 45.21
CA LEU A 5 -13.37 -37.53 44.32
C LEU A 5 -12.99 -36.16 44.91
N PRO A 6 -11.69 -35.80 44.98
CA PRO A 6 -11.28 -34.50 45.48
C PRO A 6 -11.64 -33.40 44.49
N LEU A 7 -12.58 -32.56 44.93
CA LEU A 7 -13.09 -31.33 44.31
C LEU A 7 -12.05 -30.18 44.32
N ILE A 8 -10.77 -30.49 44.07
CA ILE A 8 -9.66 -29.53 44.16
C ILE A 8 -8.73 -29.72 42.96
N ALA A 9 -9.23 -29.48 41.75
CA ALA A 9 -8.39 -29.41 40.57
C ALA A 9 -8.98 -28.53 39.45
N ILE A 10 -9.85 -27.55 39.78
CA ILE A 10 -10.48 -26.69 38.77
C ILE A 10 -10.48 -25.23 39.21
N PHE A 11 -9.37 -24.69 39.73
CA PHE A 11 -9.26 -23.25 39.99
C PHE A 11 -7.83 -22.70 39.86
N ALA A 12 -7.02 -23.26 38.95
CA ALA A 12 -5.68 -22.74 38.68
C ALA A 12 -5.28 -22.76 37.19
N MET A 13 -6.25 -22.63 36.28
CA MET A 13 -5.97 -22.46 34.84
C MET A 13 -6.82 -21.36 34.22
N LEU A 14 -6.93 -20.20 34.88
CA LEU A 14 -7.76 -19.09 34.38
C LEU A 14 -7.11 -17.71 34.56
N ALA A 15 -5.78 -17.65 34.70
CA ALA A 15 -5.08 -16.37 34.88
C ALA A 15 -3.76 -16.25 34.09
N THR A 16 -3.64 -16.90 32.93
CA THR A 16 -2.43 -16.75 32.10
C THR A 16 -2.62 -16.82 30.59
N LEU A 17 -3.86 -16.72 30.10
CA LEU A 17 -4.14 -16.45 28.68
C LEU A 17 -4.83 -15.09 28.52
N CYS A 18 -4.23 -14.05 29.07
CA CYS A 18 -4.41 -12.67 28.60
C CYS A 18 -3.13 -12.16 27.92
N LEU A 19 -2.31 -13.06 27.36
CA LEU A 19 -1.29 -12.68 26.39
C LEU A 19 -1.93 -12.59 25.00
N SER A 20 -2.16 -11.34 24.60
CA SER A 20 -1.75 -10.92 23.27
C SER A 20 -2.59 -11.44 22.09
N THR A 21 -3.91 -11.41 22.16
CA THR A 21 -4.69 -11.11 20.94
C THR A 21 -4.74 -9.60 20.73
N THR A 22 -3.56 -8.95 20.69
CA THR A 22 -3.43 -7.84 19.75
C THR A 22 -3.61 -8.55 18.42
N SER A 23 -4.80 -8.46 17.82
CA SER A 23 -4.95 -8.69 16.40
C SER A 23 -3.92 -7.76 15.76
N ALA A 24 -2.74 -8.32 15.45
CA ALA A 24 -1.95 -7.86 14.35
C ALA A 24 -2.86 -8.11 13.15
N ILE A 25 -3.84 -7.20 12.95
CA ILE A 25 -4.39 -6.96 11.64
C ILE A 25 -3.14 -6.83 10.81
N PRO A 26 -2.86 -7.76 9.88
CA PRO A 26 -1.73 -7.56 9.00
C PRO A 26 -2.07 -6.23 8.33
N VAL A 27 -1.36 -5.19 8.72
CA VAL A 27 -1.29 -3.97 7.92
C VAL A 27 -0.71 -4.53 6.64
N VAL A 28 -1.59 -4.73 5.65
CA VAL A 28 -1.20 -5.18 4.32
C VAL A 28 -0.33 -4.04 3.82
N LYS A 29 0.96 -4.11 4.15
CA LYS A 29 1.94 -3.16 3.66
C LYS A 29 1.92 -3.39 2.17
N ARG A 30 1.46 -2.38 1.44
CA ARG A 30 1.48 -2.36 -0.01
C ARG A 30 2.90 -2.77 -0.43
N ASP A 31 3.01 -3.85 -1.19
CA ASP A 31 4.30 -4.25 -1.75
C ASP A 31 4.67 -3.18 -2.78
N ALA A 32 5.59 -2.28 -2.39
CA ALA A 32 6.04 -1.16 -3.19
C ALA A 32 6.59 -1.63 -4.54
N THR A 33 7.32 -2.75 -4.55
CA THR A 33 7.91 -3.34 -5.76
C THR A 33 6.86 -3.94 -6.68
N SER A 34 5.89 -4.66 -6.14
CA SER A 34 4.78 -5.18 -6.95
C SER A 34 3.93 -4.05 -7.52
N THR A 35 3.70 -2.98 -6.74
CA THR A 35 2.97 -1.79 -7.19
C THR A 35 3.74 -1.06 -8.29
N ALA A 36 5.03 -0.83 -8.11
CA ALA A 36 5.88 -0.16 -9.08
C ALA A 36 6.01 -0.93 -10.38
N LYS A 37 6.13 -2.27 -10.33
CA LYS A 37 6.08 -3.13 -11.52
C LYS A 37 4.74 -3.02 -12.26
N CYS A 38 3.63 -2.94 -11.53
CA CYS A 38 2.31 -2.72 -12.14
C CYS A 38 2.25 -1.36 -12.84
N VAL A 39 2.69 -0.29 -12.17
CA VAL A 39 2.73 1.08 -12.73
C VAL A 39 3.64 1.13 -13.96
N GLN A 40 4.80 0.47 -13.92
CA GLN A 40 5.73 0.37 -15.05
C GLN A 40 5.08 -0.33 -16.25
N GLY A 41 4.38 -1.45 -16.02
CA GLY A 41 3.64 -2.18 -17.06
C GLY A 41 2.50 -1.36 -17.67
N LYS A 42 2.00 -0.36 -16.96
CA LYS A 42 0.93 0.55 -17.38
C LYS A 42 1.42 1.97 -17.65
N TRP A 43 2.69 2.12 -17.98
CA TRP A 43 3.31 3.43 -18.19
C TRP A 43 2.58 4.29 -19.23
N LYS A 44 1.99 3.69 -20.25
CA LYS A 44 1.15 4.41 -21.22
C LYS A 44 -0.03 5.10 -20.53
N ASP A 45 -0.78 4.38 -19.69
CA ASP A 45 -1.95 4.92 -19.00
C ASP A 45 -1.55 6.00 -17.99
N VAL A 46 -0.44 5.78 -17.27
CA VAL A 46 0.18 6.78 -16.38
C VAL A 46 0.47 8.06 -17.14
N ARG A 47 1.09 7.96 -18.32
CA ARG A 47 1.39 9.11 -19.18
C ARG A 47 0.14 9.84 -19.63
N ASP A 48 -0.90 9.11 -20.02
CA ASP A 48 -2.15 9.69 -20.49
C ASP A 48 -2.85 10.47 -19.36
N ILE A 49 -2.88 9.91 -18.14
CA ILE A 49 -3.39 10.58 -16.93
C ILE A 49 -2.59 11.86 -16.63
N LEU A 50 -1.26 11.79 -16.66
CA LEU A 50 -0.40 12.93 -16.38
C LEU A 50 -0.51 14.00 -17.46
N SER A 51 -0.68 13.62 -18.72
CA SER A 51 -0.90 14.56 -19.82
C SER A 51 -2.20 15.34 -19.63
N ALA A 52 -3.26 14.67 -19.15
CA ALA A 52 -4.56 15.27 -18.83
C ALA A 52 -4.60 16.02 -17.48
N ALA A 53 -3.59 15.85 -16.62
CA ALA A 53 -3.54 16.50 -15.31
C ALA A 53 -3.45 18.04 -15.42
N SER A 54 -4.05 18.73 -14.46
CA SER A 54 -4.01 20.19 -14.40
C SER A 54 -2.57 20.70 -14.24
N PRO A 55 -2.25 21.93 -14.69
CA PRO A 55 -0.91 22.50 -14.50
C PRO A 55 -0.46 22.56 -13.03
N ASP A 56 -1.39 22.76 -12.10
CA ASP A 56 -1.06 22.80 -10.67
C ASP A 56 -0.80 21.41 -10.09
N ASP A 57 -1.51 20.37 -10.55
CA ASP A 57 -1.19 18.98 -10.18
C ASP A 57 0.17 18.56 -10.73
N LYS A 58 0.50 18.96 -11.97
CA LYS A 58 1.82 18.72 -12.58
C LYS A 58 2.97 19.35 -11.78
N LYS A 59 2.81 20.58 -11.28
CA LYS A 59 3.85 21.23 -10.43
C LYS A 59 4.11 20.44 -9.14
N LYS A 60 3.04 19.83 -8.61
CA LYS A 60 3.04 19.13 -7.33
C LYS A 60 3.47 17.67 -7.43
N ALA A 61 3.34 17.08 -8.62
CA ALA A 61 3.77 15.71 -8.86
C ALA A 61 5.29 15.54 -8.64
N PRO A 62 5.74 14.38 -8.16
CA PRO A 62 7.16 14.00 -8.18
C PRO A 62 7.76 14.22 -9.58
N ALA A 63 9.05 14.59 -9.66
CA ALA A 63 9.73 14.92 -10.92
C ALA A 63 9.51 13.85 -12.01
N LEU A 64 9.52 12.58 -11.61
CA LEU A 64 9.24 11.42 -12.44
C LEU A 64 7.91 11.50 -13.22
N PHE A 65 6.92 12.19 -12.66
CA PHE A 65 5.56 12.32 -13.20
C PHE A 65 5.27 13.71 -13.77
N LYS A 66 6.26 14.62 -13.80
CA LYS A 66 6.07 16.00 -14.28
C LYS A 66 6.08 16.13 -15.80
N ASP A 67 6.77 15.22 -16.49
CA ASP A 67 6.96 15.25 -17.95
C ASP A 67 5.75 14.64 -18.68
N GLY A 68 4.61 15.33 -18.57
CA GLY A 68 3.41 15.07 -19.37
C GLY A 68 3.36 15.83 -20.70
N GLY A 69 4.50 16.39 -21.14
CA GLY A 69 4.59 17.29 -22.30
C GLY A 69 5.40 16.75 -23.48
N GLU A 70 6.44 15.96 -23.22
CA GLU A 70 7.16 15.20 -24.23
C GLU A 70 6.79 13.71 -24.13
N PRO A 71 6.75 12.96 -25.24
CA PRO A 71 6.41 11.54 -25.18
C PRO A 71 7.52 10.80 -24.45
N ILE A 72 7.37 10.59 -23.14
CA ILE A 72 8.17 9.59 -22.42
C ILE A 72 7.71 8.21 -22.92
N THR A 73 8.30 7.76 -24.02
CA THR A 73 7.98 6.46 -24.63
C THR A 73 8.43 5.30 -23.75
N THR A 74 9.44 5.52 -22.91
CA THR A 74 10.10 4.49 -22.12
C THR A 74 9.75 4.65 -20.65
N ALA A 75 9.23 3.59 -20.04
CA ALA A 75 8.99 3.60 -18.61
C ALA A 75 10.31 3.73 -17.84
N PRO A 76 10.36 4.52 -16.75
CA PRO A 76 11.51 4.55 -15.84
C PRO A 76 11.75 3.17 -15.21
N SER A 77 12.88 3.01 -14.54
CA SER A 77 13.17 1.81 -13.76
C SER A 77 12.15 1.61 -12.63
N VAL A 78 12.03 0.37 -12.15
CA VAL A 78 11.13 0.04 -11.03
C VAL A 78 11.51 0.86 -9.78
N GLU A 79 12.81 1.02 -9.50
CA GLU A 79 13.33 1.78 -8.36
C GLU A 79 12.95 3.27 -8.44
N GLU A 80 13.05 3.87 -9.62
CA GLU A 80 12.62 5.26 -9.82
C GLU A 80 11.11 5.41 -9.62
N ILE A 81 10.31 4.45 -10.11
CA ILE A 81 8.87 4.43 -9.91
C ILE A 81 8.51 4.27 -8.44
N GLU A 82 9.21 3.41 -7.69
CA GLU A 82 9.01 3.26 -6.24
C GLU A 82 9.23 4.58 -5.50
N ASP A 83 10.36 5.26 -5.75
CA ASP A 83 10.66 6.57 -5.15
C ASP A 83 9.62 7.63 -5.53
N GLY A 84 9.19 7.63 -6.80
CA GLY A 84 8.12 8.50 -7.27
C GLY A 84 6.80 8.24 -6.53
N LEU A 85 6.41 6.98 -6.40
CA LEU A 85 5.18 6.58 -5.71
C LEU A 85 5.23 6.94 -4.22
N GLU A 86 6.36 6.72 -3.54
CA GLU A 86 6.54 7.09 -2.14
C GLU A 86 6.40 8.61 -1.95
N LYS A 87 6.97 9.40 -2.84
CA LYS A 87 6.84 10.87 -2.81
C LYS A 87 5.41 11.33 -3.09
N LEU A 88 4.71 10.69 -4.03
CA LEU A 88 3.32 11.01 -4.34
C LEU A 88 2.39 10.67 -3.16
N GLU A 89 2.57 9.51 -2.53
CA GLU A 89 1.79 9.09 -1.36
C GLU A 89 1.99 10.03 -0.16
N LYS A 90 3.24 10.45 0.09
CA LYS A 90 3.55 11.43 1.15
C LYS A 90 2.96 12.81 0.87
N TYR A 91 2.78 13.17 -0.39
CA TYR A 91 2.29 14.47 -0.79
C TYR A 91 0.76 14.57 -0.72
N ASP A 92 0.06 13.58 -1.26
CA ASP A 92 -1.40 13.55 -1.35
C ASP A 92 -1.88 12.10 -1.43
N SER A 93 -2.09 11.49 -0.26
CA SER A 93 -2.47 10.07 -0.13
C SER A 93 -3.78 9.74 -0.82
N ASP A 94 -4.72 10.69 -0.86
CA ASP A 94 -6.03 10.49 -1.49
C ASP A 94 -5.91 10.44 -3.01
N LYS A 95 -5.14 11.36 -3.60
CA LYS A 95 -4.83 11.31 -5.03
C LYS A 95 -3.96 10.13 -5.40
N PHE A 96 -3.06 9.71 -4.51
CA PHE A 96 -2.26 8.52 -4.69
C PHE A 96 -3.13 7.27 -4.83
N ASP A 97 -4.07 7.07 -3.92
CA ASP A 97 -4.98 5.92 -3.95
C ASP A 97 -5.92 5.97 -5.17
N MET A 98 -6.40 7.16 -5.54
CA MET A 98 -7.20 7.35 -6.75
C MET A 98 -6.38 7.04 -8.01
N PHE A 99 -5.14 7.52 -8.09
CA PHE A 99 -4.22 7.23 -9.19
C PHE A 99 -4.02 5.72 -9.35
N LEU A 100 -3.67 5.00 -8.28
CA LEU A 100 -3.51 3.54 -8.32
C LEU A 100 -4.80 2.82 -8.71
N THR A 101 -5.97 3.34 -8.32
CA THR A 101 -7.26 2.77 -8.69
C THR A 101 -7.53 2.94 -10.18
N ILE A 102 -7.27 4.13 -10.75
CA ILE A 102 -7.49 4.42 -12.18
C ILE A 102 -6.63 3.49 -13.05
N ILE A 103 -5.36 3.30 -12.69
CA ILE A 103 -4.47 2.37 -13.41
C ILE A 103 -4.64 0.92 -12.96
N GLN A 104 -5.56 0.60 -12.04
CA GLN A 104 -5.80 -0.74 -11.52
C GLN A 104 -4.52 -1.42 -10.96
N CYS A 105 -3.68 -0.65 -10.28
CA CYS A 105 -2.50 -1.12 -9.55
C CYS A 105 -2.69 -1.07 -8.03
N LYS A 106 -3.91 -0.77 -7.58
CA LYS A 106 -4.28 -0.88 -6.16
C LYS A 106 -4.39 -2.37 -5.80
N ALA A 107 -3.58 -2.79 -4.82
CA ALA A 107 -3.64 -4.12 -4.23
C ALA A 107 -4.92 -4.31 -3.39
#